data_AF-A0A2W1BF31-F1
#
_entry.id   AF-A0A2W1BF31-F1
#
_cell.length_a   1.000
_cell.length_b   1.000
_cell.length_c   1.000
_cell.angle_alpha   90.00
_cell.angle_beta   90.00
_cell.angle_gamma   90.00
#
_symmetry.space_group_name_H-M   'P 1'
#
loop_
_entity.id
_entity.type
_entity.pdbx_description
1 polymer ?
#
loop_
_entity_poly.entity_id
_entity_poly.type
_entity_poly.pdbx_seq_one_letter_code
_entity_poly.pdbx_strand_id
1 'polypeptide(L)'
;MIKNNLVVNIKPIMIFRSLFGYRQKFNSPLKSNFFDVFSLISFFMWSLSFFFKTYYFPLVYVMSDNIEYCICFFVAFFTKEEYIYFFYKRQSSIDNLPGAEKLFSRLNLILRAFVVYCFLTKIVVIIILRVFAPEIFQLGLYLDIVMGLSQSMSCDMGRFTIILMVGLMYCRMKIIKDNMDMIGSDLRNRFVARNFIQMYQSLVCSLQRIDVPLKVSVSPLFSINQK
;
A
#
# COMPACT_ATOMS: atom_id res chain seq x y z
N MET A 1 19.92 -9.53 12.59
CA MET A 1 19.38 -8.16 12.71
C MET A 1 19.82 -7.37 11.47
N ILE A 2 19.06 -7.46 10.36
CA ILE A 2 19.43 -6.81 9.10
C ILE A 2 19.22 -5.31 9.29
N LYS A 3 20.30 -4.52 9.31
CA LYS A 3 20.20 -3.06 9.21
C LYS A 3 19.48 -2.75 7.90
N ASN A 4 18.29 -2.17 8.02
CA ASN A 4 17.38 -1.96 6.92
C ASN A 4 17.89 -0.84 6.00
N ASN A 5 18.51 -1.23 4.88
CA ASN A 5 18.81 -0.32 3.76
C ASN A 5 17.52 -0.01 2.97
N LEU A 6 16.53 0.58 3.64
CA LEU A 6 15.33 1.13 2.99
C LEU A 6 15.59 2.59 2.62
N VAL A 7 15.03 3.01 1.49
CA VAL A 7 15.10 4.40 1.01
C VAL A 7 14.32 5.34 1.92
N VAL A 8 13.14 4.88 2.35
CA VAL A 8 12.25 5.59 3.27
C VAL A 8 11.83 4.63 4.38
N ASN A 9 11.70 5.14 5.61
CA ASN A 9 11.20 4.34 6.71
C ASN A 9 9.68 4.10 6.59
N ILE A 10 9.30 3.10 5.81
CA ILE A 10 7.91 2.68 5.60
C ILE A 10 7.35 1.76 6.70
N LYS A 11 8.18 1.30 7.66
CA LYS A 11 7.76 0.40 8.73
C LYS A 11 6.50 0.82 9.49
N PRO A 12 6.37 2.07 9.99
CA PRO A 12 5.20 2.44 10.78
C PRO A 12 3.92 2.39 9.95
N ILE A 13 4.01 2.75 8.66
CA ILE A 13 2.89 2.68 7.74
C ILE A 13 2.50 1.22 7.49
N MET A 14 3.50 0.35 7.28
CA MET A 14 3.25 -1.08 7.12
C MET A 14 2.56 -1.63 8.38
N ILE A 15 3.10 -1.40 9.57
CA ILE A 15 2.46 -1.85 10.83
C ILE A 15 1.01 -1.34 10.90
N PHE A 16 0.78 -0.08 10.53
CA PHE A 16 -0.55 0.51 10.52
C PHE A 16 -1.51 -0.22 9.55
N ARG A 17 -1.08 -0.52 8.32
CA ARG A 17 -1.86 -1.31 7.36
C ARG A 17 -2.18 -2.70 7.90
N SER A 18 -1.25 -3.31 8.62
CA SER A 18 -1.47 -4.62 9.23
C SER A 18 -2.61 -4.61 10.26
N LEU A 19 -2.86 -3.48 10.93
CA LEU A 19 -4.00 -3.30 11.83
C LEU A 19 -5.36 -3.23 11.11
N PHE A 20 -5.39 -3.16 9.78
CA PHE A 20 -6.61 -3.22 8.97
C PHE A 20 -6.74 -4.54 8.21
N GLY A 21 -5.96 -5.54 8.64
CA GLY A 21 -6.03 -6.89 8.10
C GLY A 21 -5.27 -7.11 6.81
N TYR A 22 -4.39 -6.17 6.43
CA TYR A 22 -3.48 -6.41 5.32
C TYR A 22 -2.26 -7.22 5.77
N ARG A 23 -2.10 -8.40 5.17
CA ARG A 23 -1.13 -9.40 5.61
C ARG A 23 0.31 -8.93 5.44
N GLN A 24 1.10 -8.95 6.52
CA GLN A 24 2.53 -8.65 6.48
C GLN A 24 3.39 -9.83 6.88
N LYS A 25 4.11 -10.36 5.90
CA LYS A 25 5.24 -11.25 6.16
C LYS A 25 6.48 -10.40 6.45
N PHE A 26 6.65 -10.06 7.72
CA PHE A 26 7.98 -9.72 8.20
C PHE A 26 8.80 -11.02 8.25
N ASN A 27 10.05 -11.02 7.74
CA ASN A 27 10.99 -12.16 7.78
C ASN A 27 11.40 -12.60 9.21
N SER A 28 10.51 -12.50 10.20
CA SER A 28 10.70 -12.93 11.57
C SER A 28 9.81 -14.16 11.83
N PRO A 29 10.39 -15.29 12.26
CA PRO A 29 9.67 -16.57 12.35
C PRO A 29 8.52 -16.57 13.37
N LEU A 30 8.60 -15.76 14.44
CA LEU A 30 7.57 -15.72 15.50
C LEU A 30 6.51 -14.62 15.31
N LYS A 31 6.85 -13.50 14.65
CA LYS A 31 5.92 -12.36 14.49
C LYS A 31 4.96 -12.52 13.30
N SER A 32 5.24 -13.40 12.35
CA SER A 32 4.40 -13.57 11.16
C SER A 32 3.02 -14.20 11.47
N ASN A 33 2.97 -15.16 12.40
CA ASN A 33 1.72 -15.85 12.73
C ASN A 33 0.68 -14.93 13.40
N PHE A 34 1.10 -13.96 14.21
CA PHE A 34 0.16 -13.06 14.88
C PHE A 34 -0.54 -12.11 13.90
N PHE A 35 0.20 -11.55 12.94
CA PHE A 35 -0.38 -10.66 11.93
C PHE A 35 -1.26 -11.40 10.92
N ASP A 36 -0.91 -12.65 10.60
CA ASP A 36 -1.75 -13.51 9.77
C ASP A 36 -3.09 -13.80 10.44
N VAL A 37 -3.10 -14.14 11.74
CA VAL A 37 -4.33 -14.33 12.52
C VAL A 37 -5.14 -13.02 12.58
N PHE A 38 -4.49 -11.88 12.77
CA PHE A 38 -5.17 -10.57 12.80
C PHE A 38 -5.84 -10.22 11.46
N SER A 39 -5.22 -10.59 10.34
CA SER A 39 -5.83 -10.44 9.00
C SER A 39 -7.10 -11.28 8.82
N LEU A 40 -7.09 -12.51 9.34
CA LEU A 40 -8.25 -13.40 9.36
C LEU A 40 -9.38 -12.86 10.26
N ILE A 41 -9.04 -12.34 11.44
CA ILE A 41 -10.02 -11.71 12.35
C ILE A 41 -10.64 -10.49 11.67
N SER A 42 -9.83 -9.64 11.02
CA SER A 42 -10.33 -8.46 10.30
C SER A 42 -11.29 -8.85 9.17
N PHE A 43 -10.96 -9.90 8.41
CA PHE A 43 -11.85 -10.43 7.37
C PHE A 43 -13.15 -11.01 7.94
N PHE A 44 -13.09 -11.69 9.09
CA PHE A 44 -14.28 -12.22 9.77
C PHE A 44 -15.16 -11.10 10.35
N MET A 45 -14.56 -10.07 10.95
CA MET A 45 -15.29 -8.89 11.42
C MET A 45 -15.97 -8.16 10.25
N TRP A 46 -15.31 -8.12 9.10
CA TRP A 46 -15.90 -7.59 7.87
C TRP A 46 -17.08 -8.44 7.38
N SER A 47 -16.96 -9.78 7.35
CA SER A 47 -18.08 -10.64 6.92
C SER A 47 -19.29 -10.54 7.84
N LEU A 48 -19.07 -10.38 9.15
CA LEU A 48 -20.15 -10.06 10.10
C LEU A 48 -20.81 -8.71 9.78
N SER A 49 -20.02 -7.68 9.45
CA SER A 49 -20.54 -6.35 9.12
C SER A 49 -21.45 -6.35 7.88
N PHE A 50 -21.21 -7.25 6.91
CA PHE A 50 -22.06 -7.42 5.73
C PHE A 50 -23.50 -7.78 6.12
N PHE A 51 -23.67 -8.75 7.05
CA PHE A 51 -24.98 -9.18 7.49
C PHE A 51 -25.74 -8.08 8.22
N PHE A 52 -25.05 -7.32 9.09
CA PHE A 52 -25.66 -6.19 9.79
C PHE A 52 -26.06 -5.06 8.84
N LYS A 53 -25.18 -4.65 7.92
CA LYS A 53 -25.46 -3.57 6.96
C LYS A 53 -26.63 -3.86 6.03
N THR A 54 -26.83 -5.13 5.66
CA THR A 54 -27.93 -5.55 4.77
C THR A 54 -29.30 -5.29 5.40
N TYR A 55 -29.39 -5.21 6.73
CA TYR A 55 -30.63 -4.90 7.43
C TYR A 55 -31.00 -3.41 7.39
N TYR A 56 -30.01 -2.52 7.44
CA TYR A 56 -30.23 -1.06 7.58
C TYR A 56 -30.06 -0.26 6.30
N PHE A 57 -29.32 -0.78 5.31
CA PHE A 57 -28.98 -0.05 4.08
C PHE A 57 -29.48 -0.74 2.82
N PRO A 58 -29.72 0.02 1.73
CA PRO A 58 -30.03 -0.56 0.43
C PRO A 58 -28.96 -1.56 -0.02
N LEU A 59 -29.41 -2.73 -0.49
CA LEU A 59 -28.54 -3.83 -0.89
C LEU A 59 -27.44 -3.42 -1.86
N VAL A 60 -27.74 -2.52 -2.80
CA VAL A 60 -26.78 -2.02 -3.81
C VAL A 60 -25.59 -1.31 -3.16
N TYR A 61 -25.84 -0.47 -2.16
CA TYR A 61 -24.79 0.24 -1.42
C TYR A 61 -23.90 -0.75 -0.67
N VAL A 62 -24.53 -1.71 0.02
CA VAL A 62 -23.82 -2.76 0.75
C VAL A 62 -22.96 -3.58 -0.20
N MET A 63 -23.49 -4.03 -1.34
CA MET A 63 -22.72 -4.81 -2.31
C MET A 63 -21.52 -4.03 -2.86
N SER A 64 -21.67 -2.74 -3.17
CA SER A 64 -20.58 -1.90 -3.68
C SER A 64 -19.42 -1.79 -2.68
N ASP A 65 -19.71 -1.44 -1.42
CA ASP A 65 -18.69 -1.31 -0.36
C ASP A 65 -17.93 -2.63 -0.14
N ASN A 66 -18.65 -3.75 -0.24
CA ASN A 66 -18.09 -5.08 -0.01
C ASN A 66 -17.25 -5.57 -1.20
N ILE A 67 -17.68 -5.31 -2.43
CA ILE A 67 -16.88 -5.58 -3.63
C ILE A 67 -15.56 -4.81 -3.56
N GLU A 68 -15.61 -3.53 -3.17
CA GLU A 68 -14.40 -2.70 -3.07
C GLU A 68 -13.40 -3.25 -2.04
N TYR A 69 -13.90 -3.59 -0.84
CA TYR A 69 -13.05 -4.18 0.20
C TYR A 69 -12.47 -5.52 -0.26
N CYS A 70 -13.28 -6.39 -0.87
CA CYS A 70 -12.82 -7.65 -1.44
C CYS A 70 -11.70 -7.45 -2.45
N ILE A 71 -11.84 -6.50 -3.40
CA ILE A 71 -10.80 -6.19 -4.38
C ILE A 71 -9.51 -5.78 -3.65
N CYS A 72 -9.58 -4.85 -2.70
CA CYS A 72 -8.42 -4.39 -1.95
C CYS A 72 -7.76 -5.52 -1.15
N PHE A 73 -8.58 -6.36 -0.49
CA PHE A 73 -8.13 -7.50 0.29
C PHE A 73 -7.46 -8.55 -0.58
N PHE A 74 -8.08 -8.97 -1.68
CA PHE A 74 -7.51 -9.94 -2.61
C PHE A 74 -6.24 -9.42 -3.25
N VAL A 75 -6.20 -8.16 -3.69
CA VAL A 75 -4.96 -7.55 -4.21
C VAL A 75 -3.84 -7.64 -3.18
N ALA A 76 -4.09 -7.27 -1.93
CA ALA A 76 -3.08 -7.37 -0.87
C ALA A 76 -2.69 -8.82 -0.55
N PHE A 77 -3.65 -9.74 -0.56
CA PHE A 77 -3.45 -11.16 -0.30
C PHE A 77 -2.58 -11.81 -1.40
N PHE A 78 -2.90 -11.56 -2.66
CA PHE A 78 -2.17 -12.10 -3.81
C PHE A 78 -0.78 -11.48 -3.97
N THR A 79 -0.67 -10.17 -3.76
CA THR A 79 0.60 -9.48 -4.01
C THR A 79 1.68 -9.82 -2.99
N LYS A 80 1.33 -10.39 -1.82
CA LYS A 80 2.25 -10.75 -0.72
C LYS A 80 3.14 -9.56 -0.33
N GLU A 81 2.71 -8.71 0.60
CA GLU A 81 3.31 -7.38 0.95
C GLU A 81 4.85 -7.30 1.14
N GLU A 82 5.58 -8.40 1.15
CA GLU A 82 7.03 -8.48 0.93
C GLU A 82 7.51 -7.68 -0.30
N TYR A 83 6.70 -7.58 -1.36
CA TYR A 83 7.06 -6.81 -2.55
C TYR A 83 7.24 -5.31 -2.28
N ILE A 84 6.40 -4.71 -1.43
CA ILE A 84 6.49 -3.28 -1.08
C ILE A 84 7.84 -3.03 -0.40
N TYR A 85 8.22 -3.93 0.50
CA TYR A 85 9.49 -3.86 1.19
C TYR A 85 10.69 -4.03 0.24
N PHE A 86 10.60 -4.98 -0.69
CA PHE A 86 11.61 -5.17 -1.73
C PHE A 86 11.73 -3.92 -2.62
N PHE A 87 10.61 -3.30 -2.98
CA PHE A 87 10.56 -2.12 -3.84
C PHE A 87 11.22 -0.90 -3.19
N TYR A 88 11.05 -0.75 -1.87
CA TYR A 88 11.68 0.29 -1.05
C TYR A 88 13.13 -0.01 -0.63
N LYS A 89 13.68 -1.15 -1.03
CA LYS A 89 15.11 -1.44 -0.81
C LYS A 89 15.96 -0.48 -1.65
N ARG A 90 17.05 0.01 -1.06
CA ARG A 90 17.97 0.95 -1.70
C ARG A 90 18.59 0.34 -2.97
N GLN A 91 18.48 1.06 -4.07
CA GLN A 91 19.12 0.80 -5.36
C GLN A 91 20.31 1.76 -5.51
N SER A 92 21.53 1.23 -5.33
CA SER A 92 22.76 2.06 -5.31
C SER A 92 23.01 2.84 -6.60
N SER A 93 22.48 2.38 -7.74
CA SER A 93 22.60 3.04 -9.04
C SER A 93 21.86 4.37 -9.14
N ILE A 94 20.71 4.51 -8.47
CA ILE A 94 19.82 5.67 -8.58
C ILE A 94 19.74 6.44 -7.26
N ASP A 95 19.60 5.72 -6.15
CA ASP A 95 19.30 6.31 -4.85
C ASP A 95 20.51 7.01 -4.20
N ASN A 96 21.69 6.93 -4.82
CA ASN A 96 22.92 7.62 -4.39
C ASN A 96 23.22 8.89 -5.19
N LEU A 97 22.39 9.23 -6.18
CA LEU A 97 22.56 10.44 -6.97
C LEU A 97 22.31 11.71 -6.15
N PRO A 98 22.92 12.85 -6.51
CA PRO A 98 22.71 14.11 -5.82
C PRO A 98 21.22 14.51 -5.86
N GLY A 99 20.72 15.02 -4.73
CA GLY A 99 19.32 15.43 -4.57
C GLY A 99 18.34 14.31 -4.22
N ALA A 100 18.75 13.03 -4.29
CA ALA A 100 17.90 11.89 -3.98
C ALA A 100 17.38 11.92 -2.53
N GLU A 101 18.26 12.16 -1.56
CA GLU A 101 17.88 12.21 -0.13
C GLU A 101 16.82 13.28 0.16
N LYS A 102 16.90 14.44 -0.50
CA LYS A 102 15.91 15.52 -0.36
C LYS A 102 14.55 15.09 -0.90
N LEU A 103 14.50 14.41 -2.05
CA LEU A 103 13.24 13.87 -2.59
C LEU A 103 12.66 12.78 -1.71
N PHE A 104 13.48 11.85 -1.20
CA PHE A 104 13.02 10.78 -0.30
C PHE A 104 12.54 11.30 1.05
N SER A 105 13.17 12.34 1.60
CA SER A 105 12.69 12.99 2.83
C SER A 105 11.31 13.63 2.64
N ARG A 106 11.07 14.27 1.48
CA ARG A 106 9.76 14.83 1.12
C ARG A 106 8.72 13.73 0.92
N LEU A 107 9.08 12.64 0.24
CA LEU A 107 8.20 11.48 0.09
C LEU A 107 7.80 10.92 1.45
N ASN A 108 8.75 10.73 2.38
CA ASN A 108 8.45 10.29 3.74
C ASN A 108 7.46 11.21 4.46
N LEU A 109 7.62 12.52 4.32
CA LEU A 109 6.71 13.51 4.90
C LEU A 109 5.30 13.40 4.28
N ILE A 110 5.20 13.29 2.95
CA ILE A 110 3.92 13.10 2.24
C ILE A 110 3.23 11.82 2.70
N LEU A 111 3.96 10.71 2.80
CA LEU A 111 3.40 9.43 3.23
C LEU A 111 2.87 9.48 4.67
N ARG A 112 3.58 10.16 5.58
CA ARG A 112 3.10 10.38 6.95
C ARG A 112 1.90 11.30 7.01
N ALA A 113 1.93 12.40 6.26
CA ALA A 113 0.83 13.35 6.17
C ALA A 113 -0.44 12.68 5.62
N PHE A 114 -0.30 11.76 4.66
CA PHE A 114 -1.43 11.00 4.13
C PHE A 114 -2.08 10.11 5.19
N VAL A 115 -1.29 9.40 6.01
CA VAL A 115 -1.85 8.59 7.12
C VAL A 115 -2.64 9.48 8.08
N VAL A 116 -2.08 10.64 8.47
CA VAL A 116 -2.79 11.61 9.32
C VAL A 116 -4.06 12.13 8.66
N TYR A 117 -4.01 12.42 7.36
CA TYR A 117 -5.17 12.84 6.57
C TYR A 117 -6.28 11.78 6.58
N CYS A 118 -5.94 10.50 6.42
CA CYS A 118 -6.92 9.41 6.52
C CYS A 118 -7.61 9.39 7.89
N PHE A 119 -6.90 9.65 8.99
CA PHE A 119 -7.51 9.76 10.32
C PHE A 119 -8.40 10.99 10.46
N LEU A 120 -7.91 12.15 10.06
CA LEU A 120 -8.63 13.42 10.20
C LEU A 120 -9.94 13.39 9.42
N THR A 121 -9.96 12.81 8.22
CA THR A 121 -11.21 12.69 7.44
C THR A 121 -12.26 11.87 8.18
N LYS A 122 -11.90 10.77 8.87
CA LYS A 122 -12.88 10.00 9.67
C LYS A 122 -13.36 10.77 10.90
N ILE A 123 -12.47 11.48 11.58
CA ILE A 123 -12.85 12.33 12.73
C ILE A 123 -13.87 13.39 12.29
N VAL A 124 -13.63 14.05 11.15
CA VAL A 124 -14.55 15.03 10.59
C VAL A 124 -15.90 14.40 10.27
N VAL A 125 -15.93 13.22 9.65
CA VAL A 125 -17.19 12.50 9.38
C VAL A 125 -17.95 12.20 10.68
N ILE A 126 -17.28 11.75 11.74
CA ILE A 126 -17.91 11.51 13.05
C ILE A 126 -18.51 12.80 13.61
N ILE A 127 -17.78 13.92 13.54
CA ILE A 127 -18.27 15.22 14.03
C ILE A 127 -19.51 15.66 13.24
N ILE A 128 -19.49 15.56 11.90
CA ILE A 128 -20.62 15.91 11.04
C ILE A 128 -21.84 15.05 11.40
N LEU A 129 -21.67 13.73 11.49
CA LEU A 129 -22.77 12.82 11.86
C LEU A 129 -23.32 13.15 13.25
N ARG A 130 -22.47 13.51 14.21
CA ARG A 130 -22.89 13.87 15.58
C ARG A 130 -23.72 15.16 15.62
N VAL A 131 -23.35 16.15 14.80
CA VAL A 131 -24.01 17.46 14.77
C VAL A 131 -25.32 17.41 13.98
N PHE A 132 -25.31 16.79 12.80
CA PHE A 132 -26.45 16.84 11.87
C PHE A 132 -27.42 15.66 12.00
N ALA A 133 -27.00 14.54 12.61
CA ALA A 133 -27.82 13.35 12.76
C ALA A 133 -27.59 12.66 14.12
N PRO A 134 -27.87 13.35 15.24
CA PRO A 134 -27.60 12.82 16.58
C PRO A 134 -28.38 11.53 16.90
N GLU A 135 -29.53 11.32 16.24
CA GLU A 135 -30.38 10.13 16.37
C GLU A 135 -29.66 8.84 15.97
N ILE A 136 -28.65 8.92 15.08
CA ILE A 136 -27.87 7.77 14.62
C ILE A 136 -26.89 7.27 15.71
N PHE A 137 -26.67 8.04 16.79
CA PHE A 137 -25.80 7.61 17.90
C PHE A 137 -26.52 6.73 18.95
N GLN A 138 -27.69 6.19 18.63
CA GLN A 138 -28.30 5.10 19.42
C GLN A 138 -27.49 3.81 19.27
N LEU A 139 -27.49 2.95 20.31
CA LEU A 139 -26.50 1.88 20.50
C LEU A 139 -26.32 0.93 19.29
N GLY A 140 -27.41 0.62 18.57
CA GLY A 140 -27.37 -0.24 17.38
C GLY A 140 -26.68 0.42 16.18
N LEU A 141 -27.12 1.63 15.83
CA LEU A 141 -26.58 2.38 14.69
C LEU A 141 -25.15 2.89 14.93
N TYR A 142 -24.76 3.10 16.19
CA TYR A 142 -23.39 3.46 16.55
C TYR A 142 -22.37 2.37 16.15
N LEU A 143 -22.68 1.10 16.42
CA LEU A 143 -21.81 -0.02 16.02
C LEU A 143 -21.66 -0.08 14.50
N ASP A 144 -22.74 0.13 13.75
CA ASP A 144 -22.71 0.15 12.30
C ASP A 144 -21.86 1.29 11.73
N ILE A 145 -21.96 2.50 12.30
CA ILE A 145 -21.09 3.62 11.93
C ILE A 145 -19.62 3.25 12.17
N VAL A 146 -19.29 2.70 13.32
CA VAL A 146 -17.90 2.33 13.66
C VAL A 146 -17.38 1.26 12.69
N MET A 147 -18.18 0.24 12.39
CA MET A 147 -17.81 -0.80 11.42
C MET A 147 -17.66 -0.24 10.00
N GLY A 148 -18.54 0.68 9.59
CA GLY A 148 -18.46 1.37 8.30
C GLY A 148 -17.23 2.25 8.16
N LEU A 149 -16.89 3.02 9.20
CA LEU A 149 -15.68 3.85 9.24
C LEU A 149 -14.41 2.99 9.23
N SER A 150 -14.41 1.87 9.98
CA SER A 150 -13.31 0.91 9.99
C SER A 150 -13.09 0.31 8.60
N GLN A 151 -14.15 -0.17 7.93
CA GLN A 151 -14.08 -0.69 6.57
C GLN A 151 -13.57 0.36 5.58
N SER A 152 -14.08 1.59 5.66
CA SER A 152 -13.64 2.69 4.80
C SER A 152 -12.15 2.99 5.02
N MET A 153 -11.67 2.97 6.27
CA MET A 153 -10.24 3.10 6.57
C MET A 153 -9.42 1.95 6.00
N SER A 154 -9.91 0.71 6.09
CA SER A 154 -9.24 -0.44 5.47
C SER A 154 -9.09 -0.20 3.97
N CYS A 155 -10.15 0.15 3.26
CA CYS A 155 -10.08 0.44 1.83
C CYS A 155 -9.06 1.54 1.49
N ASP A 156 -9.02 2.63 2.27
CA ASP A 156 -8.02 3.69 2.12
C ASP A 156 -6.58 3.16 2.29
N MET A 157 -6.37 2.28 3.26
CA MET A 157 -5.07 1.62 3.50
C MET A 157 -4.70 0.62 2.40
N GLY A 158 -5.69 -0.08 1.83
CA GLY A 158 -5.49 -0.96 0.67
C GLY A 158 -5.02 -0.16 -0.56
N ARG A 159 -5.71 0.95 -0.85
CA ARG A 159 -5.36 1.90 -1.93
C ARG A 159 -4.00 2.56 -1.73
N PHE A 160 -3.58 2.75 -0.47
CA PHE A 160 -2.29 3.35 -0.12
C PHE A 160 -1.09 2.61 -0.71
N THR A 161 -1.26 1.32 -1.04
CA THR A 161 -0.26 0.51 -1.74
C THR A 161 0.20 1.16 -3.03
N ILE A 162 -0.75 1.63 -3.83
CA ILE A 162 -0.49 2.23 -5.13
C ILE A 162 0.30 3.52 -4.93
N ILE A 163 -0.10 4.31 -3.93
CA ILE A 163 0.59 5.56 -3.56
C ILE A 163 2.05 5.28 -3.16
N LEU A 164 2.30 4.23 -2.37
CA LEU A 164 3.65 3.82 -1.98
C LEU A 164 4.50 3.47 -3.21
N MET A 165 3.98 2.67 -4.14
CA MET A 165 4.71 2.20 -5.31
C MET A 165 4.95 3.34 -6.31
N VAL A 166 3.89 4.05 -6.70
CA VAL A 166 3.95 5.16 -7.65
C VAL A 166 4.77 6.32 -7.10
N GLY A 167 4.65 6.63 -5.80
CA GLY A 167 5.40 7.70 -5.16
C GLY A 167 6.92 7.48 -5.21
N LEU A 168 7.39 6.26 -4.91
CA LEU A 168 8.82 5.96 -4.99
C LEU A 168 9.31 5.91 -6.45
N MET A 169 8.52 5.34 -7.36
CA MET A 169 8.83 5.37 -8.81
C MET A 169 9.00 6.79 -9.32
N TYR A 170 8.04 7.65 -9.00
CA TYR A 170 8.07 9.05 -9.40
C TYR A 170 9.34 9.74 -8.88
N CYS A 171 9.71 9.51 -7.61
CA CYS A 171 10.95 10.05 -7.06
C CYS A 171 12.19 9.56 -7.82
N ARG A 172 12.32 8.25 -8.07
CA ARG A 172 13.46 7.69 -8.81
C ARG A 172 13.55 8.19 -10.24
N MET A 173 12.41 8.27 -10.94
CA MET A 173 12.32 8.82 -12.29
C MET A 173 12.73 10.30 -12.32
N LYS A 174 12.25 11.08 -11.35
CA LYS A 174 12.61 12.49 -11.21
C LYS A 174 14.10 12.69 -10.93
N ILE A 175 14.69 11.89 -10.05
CA ILE A 175 16.13 11.92 -9.77
C ILE A 175 16.93 11.70 -11.05
N ILE A 176 16.57 10.69 -11.85
CA ILE A 176 17.24 10.40 -13.12
C ILE A 176 17.13 11.58 -14.08
N LYS A 177 15.92 12.14 -14.22
CA LYS A 177 15.69 13.31 -15.07
C LYS A 177 16.52 14.50 -14.63
N ASP A 178 16.44 14.89 -13.36
CA ASP A 178 17.14 16.05 -12.82
C ASP A 178 18.68 15.89 -13.00
N ASN A 179 19.21 14.67 -12.85
CA ASN A 179 20.63 14.40 -13.10
C ASN A 179 20.99 14.44 -14.58
N MET A 180 20.10 14.00 -15.48
CA MET A 180 20.32 14.12 -16.93
C MET A 180 20.35 15.58 -17.36
N ASP A 181 19.45 16.41 -16.83
CA ASP A 181 19.37 17.84 -17.13
C ASP A 181 20.62 18.59 -16.63
N MET A 182 21.15 18.23 -15.45
CA MET A 182 22.40 18.80 -14.93
C MET A 182 23.63 18.47 -15.78
N ILE A 183 23.65 17.31 -16.44
CA ILE A 183 24.77 16.83 -17.27
C ILE A 183 24.59 17.23 -18.75
N GLY A 184 23.53 17.97 -19.11
CA GLY A 184 23.07 18.21 -20.49
C GLY A 184 24.12 18.68 -21.51
N SER A 185 25.24 19.29 -21.09
CA SER A 185 26.36 19.67 -21.95
C SER A 185 27.34 18.53 -22.29
N ASP A 186 27.40 17.48 -21.46
CA ASP A 186 28.35 16.35 -21.56
C ASP A 186 27.75 15.09 -22.20
N LEU A 187 26.50 15.16 -22.68
CA LEU A 187 25.79 14.02 -23.31
C LEU A 187 26.46 13.49 -24.59
N ARG A 188 27.45 14.19 -25.16
CA ARG A 188 28.31 13.65 -26.22
C ARG A 188 29.17 12.46 -25.74
N ASN A 189 29.41 12.33 -24.44
CA ASN A 189 30.11 11.18 -23.87
C ASN A 189 29.22 9.94 -23.87
N ARG A 190 29.55 8.97 -24.73
CA ARG A 190 28.86 7.66 -24.84
C ARG A 190 28.73 6.92 -23.49
N PHE A 191 29.68 7.13 -22.58
CA PHE A 191 29.67 6.53 -21.24
C PHE A 191 28.51 7.05 -20.36
N VAL A 192 28.23 8.36 -20.42
CA VAL A 192 27.15 8.99 -19.65
C VAL A 192 25.80 8.47 -20.14
N ALA A 193 25.59 8.44 -21.45
CA ALA A 193 24.37 7.91 -22.06
C ALA A 193 24.15 6.44 -21.68
N ARG A 194 25.20 5.60 -21.69
CA ARG A 194 25.12 4.19 -21.28
C ARG A 194 24.71 4.03 -19.82
N ASN A 195 25.24 4.85 -18.92
CA ASN A 195 24.88 4.81 -17.50
C ASN A 195 23.40 5.18 -17.27
N PHE A 196 22.88 6.18 -17.99
CA PHE A 196 21.45 6.52 -17.92
C PHE A 196 20.56 5.39 -18.44
N ILE A 197 20.89 4.79 -19.57
CA ILE A 197 20.16 3.63 -20.10
C ILE A 197 20.13 2.49 -19.06
N GLN A 198 21.26 2.22 -18.39
CA GLN A 198 21.32 1.20 -17.35
C GLN A 198 20.46 1.55 -16.12
N MET A 199 20.42 2.82 -15.70
CA MET A 199 19.53 3.26 -14.62
C MET A 199 18.05 3.09 -14.99
N TYR A 200 17.66 3.48 -16.21
CA TYR A 200 16.31 3.26 -16.73
C TYR A 200 15.96 1.77 -16.81
N GLN A 201 16.86 0.93 -17.35
CA GLN A 201 16.68 -0.52 -17.40
C GLN A 201 16.52 -1.11 -15.99
N SER A 202 17.30 -0.66 -15.01
CA SER A 202 17.16 -1.09 -13.61
C SER A 202 15.77 -0.75 -13.05
N LEU A 203 15.20 0.41 -13.39
CA LEU A 203 13.83 0.76 -13.00
C LEU A 203 12.79 -0.15 -13.67
N VAL A 204 12.90 -0.33 -14.97
CA VAL A 204 11.97 -1.20 -15.73
C VAL A 204 12.07 -2.65 -15.24
N CYS A 205 13.26 -3.17 -14.99
CA CYS A 205 13.44 -4.50 -14.42
C CYS A 205 12.87 -4.60 -12.98
N SER A 206 12.95 -3.53 -12.19
CA SER A 206 12.31 -3.50 -10.88
C SER A 206 10.79 -3.55 -10.99
N LEU A 207 10.20 -2.89 -12.00
CA LEU A 207 8.79 -2.97 -12.33
C LEU A 207 8.37 -4.35 -12.84
N GLN A 208 9.17 -4.99 -13.69
CA GLN A 208 8.88 -6.34 -14.17
C GLN A 208 8.86 -7.39 -13.05
N ARG A 209 9.68 -7.21 -12.00
CA ARG A 209 9.58 -8.06 -10.80
C ARG A 209 8.27 -7.85 -10.03
N ILE A 210 7.67 -6.66 -10.13
CA ILE A 210 6.36 -6.33 -9.54
C ILE A 210 5.22 -6.84 -10.44
N ASP A 211 5.45 -6.99 -11.73
CA ASP A 211 4.48 -7.55 -12.67
C ASP A 211 4.16 -9.02 -12.37
N VAL A 212 5.06 -9.76 -11.68
CA VAL A 212 4.85 -11.17 -11.29
C VAL A 212 3.70 -11.35 -10.27
N PRO A 213 3.57 -10.55 -9.19
CA PRO A 213 2.41 -10.62 -8.30
C PRO A 213 1.12 -9.99 -8.86
N LEU A 214 1.21 -9.10 -9.87
CA LEU A 214 0.04 -8.44 -10.49
C LEU A 214 -0.51 -9.20 -11.70
N LYS A 215 0.34 -9.97 -12.39
CA LYS A 215 -0.10 -11.09 -13.19
C LYS A 215 -0.69 -12.10 -12.23
N VAL A 216 -1.99 -12.01 -12.02
CA VAL A 216 -2.84 -13.16 -11.70
C VAL A 216 -2.77 -14.11 -12.90
N SER A 217 -1.56 -14.59 -13.23
CA SER A 217 -1.32 -15.67 -14.15
C SER A 217 -1.73 -16.90 -13.39
N VAL A 218 -2.98 -17.30 -13.59
CA VAL A 218 -3.36 -18.66 -13.95
C VAL A 218 -2.26 -19.66 -13.56
N SER A 219 -2.11 -19.92 -12.25
CA SER A 219 -1.43 -21.14 -11.85
C SER A 219 -2.34 -22.24 -12.36
N PRO A 220 -1.89 -23.16 -13.24
CA PRO A 220 -2.71 -24.31 -13.55
C PRO A 220 -2.93 -25.02 -12.21
N LEU A 221 -4.17 -25.01 -11.73
CA LEU A 221 -4.62 -25.81 -10.60
C LEU A 221 -4.44 -27.33 -10.86
N PHE A 222 -3.95 -27.69 -12.05
CA PHE A 222 -3.58 -29.01 -12.51
C PHE A 222 -2.06 -29.11 -12.78
N SER A 223 -1.23 -28.97 -11.76
CA SER A 223 0.00 -29.79 -11.71
C SER A 223 -0.26 -30.94 -10.73
N ILE A 224 -1.16 -31.83 -11.15
CA ILE A 224 -1.34 -33.13 -10.51
C ILE A 224 0.00 -33.86 -10.58
N ASN A 225 0.43 -34.34 -9.42
CA ASN A 225 1.51 -35.29 -9.18
C ASN A 225 1.91 -36.11 -10.42
N GLN A 226 3.13 -35.91 -10.89
CA GLN A 226 3.92 -36.98 -11.49
C GLN A 226 5.14 -37.20 -10.60
N LYS A 227 4.95 -38.10 -9.63
CA LYS A 227 6.00 -38.94 -9.07
C LYS A 227 5.66 -40.37 -9.44
#